data_AF-A0A5J4R7R5-F1
#
_entry.id   AF-A0A5J4R7R5-F1
#
_cell.length_a   1.000
_cell.length_b   1.000
_cell.length_c   1.000
_cell.angle_alpha   90.00
_cell.angle_beta   90.00
_cell.angle_gamma   90.00
#
_symmetry.space_group_name_H-M   'P 1'
#
loop_
_entity.id
_entity.type
_entity.pdbx_description
1 polymer ?
#
loop_
_entity_poly.entity_id
_entity_poly.type
_entity_poly.pdbx_seq_one_letter_code
_entity_poly.pdbx_strand_id
1 'polypeptide(L)'
;MNNFGANYRKIMETLRSIESKKNFLDQIRQPQQSDREVGIDLTAEYMGIDSEYQLFRLLPDSLSGRIERSVYNRRRRTQVVFS
;
A
#
# COMPACT_ATOMS: atom_id res chain seq x y z
N MET A 1 -10.24 -18.55 -2.98
CA MET A 1 -9.43 -17.70 -3.88
C MET A 1 -9.49 -16.28 -3.34
N ASN A 2 -8.35 -15.68 -3.00
CA ASN A 2 -8.36 -14.28 -2.56
C ASN A 2 -8.34 -13.39 -3.82
N ASN A 3 -9.12 -12.30 -3.80
CA ASN A 3 -9.16 -11.31 -4.87
C ASN A 3 -8.19 -10.15 -4.62
N PHE A 4 -7.36 -10.24 -3.58
CA PHE A 4 -6.48 -9.16 -3.14
C PHE A 4 -5.53 -8.72 -4.26
N GLY A 5 -4.87 -9.68 -4.91
CA GLY A 5 -3.97 -9.37 -6.02
C GLY A 5 -4.66 -8.71 -7.23
N ALA A 6 -5.89 -9.10 -7.52
CA ALA A 6 -6.67 -8.51 -8.62
C ALA A 6 -7.10 -7.06 -8.29
N ASN A 7 -7.60 -6.84 -7.07
CA ASN A 7 -8.00 -5.53 -6.58
C ASN A 7 -6.80 -4.59 -6.48
N TYR A 8 -5.68 -5.07 -5.93
CA TYR A 8 -4.42 -4.34 -5.87
C TYR A 8 -3.97 -3.86 -7.25
N ARG A 9 -3.95 -4.76 -8.24
CA ARG A 9 -3.60 -4.40 -9.62
C ARG A 9 -4.54 -3.34 -10.17
N LYS A 10 -5.85 -3.46 -9.93
CA LYS A 10 -6.83 -2.48 -10.42
C LYS A 10 -6.64 -1.10 -9.80
N ILE A 11 -6.38 -1.04 -8.49
CA ILE A 11 -6.07 0.20 -7.78
C ILE A 11 -4.80 0.83 -8.35
N MET A 12 -3.73 0.05 -8.54
CA MET A 12 -2.49 0.56 -9.12
C MET A 12 -2.65 1.08 -10.55
N GLU A 13 -3.47 0.42 -11.38
CA GLU A 13 -3.83 0.91 -12.72
C GLU A 13 -4.56 2.25 -12.65
N THR A 14 -5.53 2.38 -11.74
CA THR A 14 -6.28 3.63 -11.53
C THR A 14 -5.36 4.75 -11.05
N LEU A 15 -4.52 4.51 -10.05
CA LEU A 15 -3.55 5.50 -9.54
C LEU A 15 -2.65 6.01 -10.67
N ARG A 16 -2.12 5.09 -11.49
CA ARG A 16 -1.27 5.44 -12.63
C ARG A 16 -2.01 6.22 -13.73
N SER A 17 -3.31 6.00 -13.89
CA SER A 17 -4.12 6.74 -14.86
C SER A 17 -4.38 8.19 -14.45
N ILE A 18 -4.41 8.46 -13.14
CA ILE A 18 -4.62 9.79 -12.56
C ILE A 18 -3.29 10.54 -12.43
N GLU A 19 -2.19 9.80 -12.30
CA GLU A 19 -0.86 10.35 -12.12
C GLU A 19 -0.27 10.92 -13.42
N SER A 20 -0.02 12.22 -13.44
CA SER A 20 0.80 12.87 -14.47
C SER A 20 2.24 12.34 -14.41
N LYS A 21 2.84 12.03 -15.57
CA LYS A 21 4.15 11.38 -15.76
C LYS A 21 5.37 11.96 -15.00
N LYS A 22 5.27 13.07 -14.26
CA LYS A 22 6.40 13.80 -13.66
C LYS A 22 6.05 14.57 -12.37
N ASN A 23 5.62 13.89 -11.30
CA ASN A 23 5.35 14.58 -10.03
C ASN A 23 6.42 14.34 -8.92
N PHE A 24 7.39 13.45 -9.14
CA PHE A 24 8.33 13.03 -8.07
C PHE A 24 9.75 13.54 -8.20
N LEU A 25 10.17 14.03 -9.37
CA LEU A 25 11.57 14.43 -9.60
C LEU A 25 11.97 15.68 -8.79
N ASP A 26 11.00 16.50 -8.38
CA ASP A 26 11.22 17.76 -7.66
C ASP A 26 10.84 17.68 -6.17
N GLN A 27 10.67 16.47 -5.61
CA GLN A 27 10.34 16.32 -4.19
C GLN A 27 11.58 16.56 -3.30
N ILE A 28 11.52 17.60 -2.45
CA ILE A 28 12.57 17.92 -1.46
C ILE A 28 12.78 16.78 -0.44
N ARG A 29 11.71 16.03 -0.14
CA ARG A 29 11.74 14.91 0.81
C ARG A 29 11.41 13.60 0.12
N GLN A 30 12.14 12.55 0.48
CA GLN A 30 11.80 11.20 0.07
C GLN A 30 10.49 10.77 0.75
N PRO A 31 9.57 10.11 0.01
CA PRO A 31 8.33 9.62 0.59
C PRO A 31 8.60 8.56 1.67
N GLN A 32 7.85 8.63 2.77
CA GLN A 32 8.01 7.72 3.91
C GLN A 32 7.49 6.29 3.60
N GLN A 33 6.59 6.18 2.63
CA GLN A 33 6.03 4.93 2.12
C GLN A 33 6.31 4.80 0.63
N SER A 34 6.51 3.56 0.19
CA SER A 34 6.60 3.23 -1.22
C SER A 34 5.21 3.15 -1.87
N ASP A 35 5.13 3.37 -3.19
CA ASP A 35 3.88 3.23 -3.96
C ASP A 35 3.19 1.88 -3.75
N ARG A 36 3.97 0.84 -3.46
CA ARG A 36 3.44 -0.50 -3.17
C ARG A 36 2.72 -0.55 -1.83
N GLU A 37 3.29 0.05 -0.80
CA GLU A 37 2.66 0.12 0.52
C GLU A 37 1.38 0.95 0.45
N VAL A 38 1.41 2.08 -0.26
CA VAL A 38 0.21 2.91 -0.51
C VAL A 38 -0.87 2.11 -1.25
N GLY A 39 -0.50 1.38 -2.29
CA GLY A 39 -1.44 0.52 -3.01
C GLY A 39 -2.04 -0.59 -2.15
N ILE A 40 -1.27 -1.16 -1.21
CA ILE A 40 -1.74 -2.18 -0.28
C ILE A 40 -2.69 -1.59 0.75
N ASP A 41 -2.39 -0.40 1.29
CA ASP A 41 -3.25 0.31 2.24
C ASP A 41 -4.62 0.62 1.60
N LEU A 42 -4.62 1.19 0.40
CA LEU A 42 -5.85 1.47 -0.35
C LEU A 42 -6.62 0.20 -0.69
N THR A 43 -5.93 -0.90 -1.00
CA THR A 43 -6.59 -2.19 -1.27
C THR A 43 -7.22 -2.77 0.01
N ALA A 44 -6.53 -2.65 1.14
CA ALA A 44 -7.05 -3.09 2.42
C ALA A 44 -8.30 -2.30 2.80
N GLU A 45 -8.27 -0.97 2.67
CA GLU A 45 -9.41 -0.09 2.91
C GLU A 45 -10.59 -0.40 1.99
N TYR A 46 -10.34 -0.53 0.67
CA TYR A 46 -11.36 -0.91 -0.30
C TYR A 46 -12.02 -2.26 0.02
N MET A 47 -11.25 -3.20 0.57
CA MET A 47 -11.73 -4.53 0.95
C MET A 47 -12.29 -4.59 2.38
N GLY A 48 -12.26 -3.49 3.15
CA GLY A 48 -12.68 -3.46 4.55
C GLY A 48 -11.80 -4.31 5.48
N ILE A 49 -10.50 -4.40 5.20
CA ILE A 49 -9.54 -5.17 5.99
C ILE A 49 -8.87 -4.24 7.00
N ASP A 50 -9.38 -4.24 8.23
CA ASP A 50 -8.83 -3.41 9.30
C ASP A 50 -7.71 -4.12 10.08
N SER A 51 -7.77 -5.47 10.10
CA SER A 51 -6.80 -6.31 10.79
C SER A 51 -5.53 -6.50 9.97
N GLU A 52 -4.41 -6.02 10.50
CA GLU A 52 -3.07 -6.24 9.95
C GLU A 52 -2.78 -7.74 9.74
N TYR A 53 -3.11 -8.57 10.73
CA TYR A 53 -2.88 -10.01 10.62
C TYR A 53 -3.64 -10.62 9.44
N GLN A 54 -4.88 -10.19 9.22
CA GLN A 54 -5.69 -10.63 8.10
C GLN A 54 -5.13 -10.11 6.76
N LEU A 55 -4.66 -8.86 6.72
CA LEU A 55 -4.03 -8.28 5.54
C LEU A 55 -2.81 -9.11 5.10
N PHE A 56 -1.88 -9.41 6.01
CA PHE A 56 -0.70 -10.21 5.68
C PHE A 56 -1.00 -11.68 5.37
N ARG A 57 -2.15 -12.21 5.78
CA ARG A 57 -2.61 -13.54 5.36
C ARG A 57 -3.19 -13.55 3.94
N LEU A 58 -3.75 -12.41 3.51
CA LEU A 58 -4.37 -12.24 2.19
C LEU A 58 -3.40 -11.67 1.15
N LEU A 59 -2.28 -11.10 1.58
CA LEU A 59 -1.25 -10.61 0.66
C LEU A 59 -0.65 -11.77 -0.16
N PRO A 60 -0.59 -11.64 -1.50
CA PRO A 60 0.10 -12.62 -2.34
C PRO A 60 1.62 -12.58 -2.08
N ASP A 61 2.29 -13.71 -2.31
CA ASP A 61 3.74 -13.88 -2.06
C ASP A 61 4.61 -12.85 -2.79
N SER A 62 4.15 -12.40 -3.96
CA SER A 62 4.82 -11.35 -4.76
C SER A 62 4.87 -9.99 -4.06
N LEU A 63 3.96 -9.73 -3.12
CA LEU A 63 3.89 -8.50 -2.33
C LEU A 63 4.43 -8.72 -0.91
N SER A 64 4.05 -9.82 -0.24
CA SER A 64 4.48 -10.11 1.13
C SER A 64 6.00 -10.32 1.25
N GLY A 65 6.64 -10.92 0.23
CA GLY A 65 8.10 -11.07 0.20
C GLY A 65 8.88 -9.78 -0.03
N ARG A 66 8.20 -8.68 -0.35
CA ARG A 66 8.82 -7.37 -0.62
C ARG A 66 8.57 -6.34 0.47
N ILE A 67 7.76 -6.67 1.47
CA ILE A 67 7.37 -5.78 2.55
C ILE A 67 7.54 -6.50 3.87
N GLU A 68 8.40 -5.95 4.72
CA GLU A 68 8.56 -6.49 6.07
C GLU A 68 7.41 -6.03 6.95
N ARG A 69 6.70 -7.00 7.56
CA ARG A 69 5.53 -6.73 8.42
C ARG A 69 5.84 -5.73 9.55
N SER A 70 7.00 -5.87 10.20
CA SER A 70 7.40 -5.01 11.31
C SER A 70 7.59 -3.54 10.86
N VAL A 71 8.18 -3.35 9.68
CA VAL A 71 8.46 -2.03 9.07
C VAL A 71 7.16 -1.38 8.63
N TYR A 72 6.29 -2.14 7.96
CA TYR A 72 4.97 -1.69 7.55
C TYR A 72 4.16 -1.22 8.77
N ASN A 73 4.13 -2.00 9.85
CA ASN A 73 3.41 -1.63 11.08
C ASN A 73 3.95 -0.38 11.74
N ARG A 74 5.29 -0.25 11.79
CA ARG A 74 5.94 0.94 12.34
C ARG A 74 5.51 2.18 11.55
N ARG A 75 5.54 2.13 10.22
CA ARG A 75 5.12 3.22 9.33
C ARG A 75 3.64 3.56 9.51
N ARG A 76 2.76 2.55 9.51
CA ARG A 76 1.31 2.72 9.69
C ARG A 76 0.98 3.39 11.03
N ARG A 77 1.65 3.00 12.13
CA ARG A 77 1.46 3.62 13.45
C ARG A 77 1.92 5.09 13.49
N THR A 78 3.01 5.44 12.80
CA THR A 78 3.47 6.83 12.72
C THR A 78 2.49 7.72 11.97
N GLN A 79 1.72 7.18 11.01
CA GLN A 79 0.72 7.95 10.27
C GLN A 79 -0.54 8.31 11.06
N VAL A 80 -0.93 7.50 12.06
CA VAL A 80 -2.12 7.75 12.90
C VAL A 80 -1.89 8.89 13.91
N VAL A 81 -0.67 9.43 14.03
CA VAL A 81 -0.32 10.44 15.05
C VAL A 81 -0.76 11.88 14.67
N PHE A 82 -1.49 12.07 13.57
CA PHE A 82 -2.03 13.38 13.15
C PHE A 82 -3.57 13.43 13.03
N SER A 83 -4.28 12.60 13.80
CA SER A 83 -5.74 12.70 13.98
C SER A 83 -6.10 13.43 15.27
#